data_AF-A0A0R2RD40-F1
#
_entry.id   AF-A0A0R2RD40-F1
#
_cell.length_a   1.000
_cell.length_b   1.000
_cell.length_c   1.000
_cell.angle_alpha   90.00
_cell.angle_beta   90.00
_cell.angle_gamma   90.00
#
_symmetry.space_group_name_H-M   'P 1'
#
loop_
_entity.id
_entity.type
_entity.pdbx_description
1 polymer ?
#
loop_
_entity_poly.entity_id
_entity_poly.type
_entity_poly.pdbx_seq_one_letter_code
_entity_poly.pdbx_strand_id
1 'polypeptide(L)'
;MSWNEEKVNKLKELWGKGNTASQIAEIIGGISRNAVIGKAHRLNLSAKIKTRTATSNQNFDNSLKDNQEIHQKRGRKSKFKSLIIEKDFEPENPKQLEELDESSCKWPIG
;
A
#
# COMPACT_ATOMS: atom_id res chain seq x y z
N MET A 1 22.92 -8.52 6.69
CA MET A 1 22.12 -7.57 7.50
C MET A 1 21.27 -8.33 8.51
N SER A 2 21.77 -8.57 9.73
CA SER A 2 20.96 -9.16 10.79
C SER A 2 20.60 -8.11 11.85
N TRP A 3 19.43 -8.27 12.48
CA TRP A 3 18.99 -7.45 13.59
C TRP A 3 19.63 -7.97 14.89
N ASN A 4 20.73 -7.34 15.30
CA ASN A 4 21.38 -7.63 16.58
C ASN A 4 20.60 -7.01 17.75
N GLU A 5 20.81 -7.56 18.95
CA GLU A 5 20.22 -7.06 20.21
C GLU A 5 20.44 -5.55 20.40
N GLU A 6 21.67 -5.08 20.17
CA GLU A 6 22.04 -3.65 20.29
C GLU A 6 21.23 -2.75 19.34
N LYS A 7 21.01 -3.21 18.11
CA LYS A 7 20.22 -2.48 17.11
C LYS A 7 18.75 -2.44 17.49
N VAL A 8 18.24 -3.54 18.04
CA VAL A 8 16.87 -3.63 18.56
C VAL A 8 16.69 -2.71 19.76
N ASN A 9 17.68 -2.60 20.63
CA ASN A 9 17.60 -1.72 21.80
C ASN A 9 17.61 -0.24 21.40
N LYS A 10 18.53 0.16 20.50
CA LYS A 10 18.54 1.51 19.91
C LYS A 10 17.21 1.85 19.21
N LEU A 11 16.64 0.89 18.48
CA LEU A 11 15.32 1.05 17.86
C LEU A 11 14.25 1.36 18.91
N LYS A 12 14.16 0.57 19.99
CA LYS A 12 13.16 0.78 21.06
C LYS A 12 13.32 2.15 21.71
N GLU A 13 14.55 2.55 22.02
CA GLU A 13 14.85 3.84 22.65
C GLU A 13 14.44 5.03 21.75
N LEU A 14 14.90 5.03 20.49
CA LEU A 14 14.63 6.12 19.56
C LEU A 14 13.16 6.18 19.14
N TRP A 15 12.49 5.03 19.07
CA TRP A 15 11.05 4.96 18.82
C TRP A 15 10.25 5.51 20.00
N GLY A 16 10.66 5.22 21.24
CA GLY A 16 10.06 5.81 22.44
C GLY A 16 10.24 7.33 22.52
N LYS A 17 11.34 7.84 21.97
CA LYS A 17 11.60 9.28 21.80
C LYS A 17 10.80 9.94 20.67
N GLY A 18 10.06 9.16 19.86
CA GLY A 18 9.25 9.68 18.75
C GLY A 18 10.02 10.01 17.48
N ASN A 19 11.24 9.48 17.31
CA ASN A 19 12.01 9.69 16.09
C ASN A 19 11.36 8.99 14.89
N THR A 20 11.51 9.58 13.70
CA THR A 20 10.99 8.97 12.47
C THR A 20 11.83 7.77 12.05
N ALA A 21 11.23 6.81 11.34
CA ALA A 21 11.93 5.62 10.88
C ALA A 21 13.15 5.91 9.98
N SER A 22 13.13 7.02 9.22
CA SER A 22 14.28 7.45 8.41
C SER A 22 15.45 7.88 9.29
N GLN A 23 15.19 8.70 10.31
CA GLN A 23 16.23 9.14 11.26
C GLN A 23 16.82 7.96 12.02
N ILE A 24 15.98 7.00 12.43
CA ILE A 24 16.43 5.79 13.11
C ILE A 24 17.32 4.94 12.18
N ALA A 25 16.97 4.85 10.90
CA ALA A 25 17.77 4.14 9.89
C ALA A 25 19.16 4.79 9.71
N GLU A 26 19.22 6.12 9.70
CA GLU A 26 20.48 6.88 9.65
C GLU A 26 21.36 6.64 10.88
N ILE A 27 20.77 6.65 12.08
CA ILE A 27 21.50 6.46 13.35
C ILE A 27 22.02 5.03 13.50
N ILE A 28 21.23 4.02 13.14
CA ILE A 28 21.65 2.62 13.27
C ILE A 28 22.63 2.22 12.15
N GLY A 29 22.47 2.81 10.96
CA GLY A 29 23.35 2.59 9.81
C GLY A 29 23.20 1.20 9.17
N GLY A 30 23.24 1.16 7.84
CA GLY A 30 23.16 -0.11 7.08
C GLY A 30 21.80 -0.81 7.19
N ILE A 31 20.73 -0.09 7.50
CA ILE A 31 19.36 -0.61 7.49
C ILE A 31 18.46 0.40 6.77
N SER A 32 17.54 -0.06 5.93
CA SER A 32 16.60 0.82 5.25
C SER A 32 15.47 1.28 6.18
N ARG A 33 14.83 2.41 5.84
CA ARG A 33 13.61 2.90 6.50
C ARG A 33 12.56 1.79 6.64
N ASN A 34 12.36 1.00 5.59
CA ASN A 34 11.33 -0.04 5.56
C ASN A 34 11.66 -1.19 6.52
N ALA A 35 12.94 -1.54 6.65
CA ALA A 35 13.37 -2.56 7.61
C ALA A 35 13.18 -2.10 9.06
N VAL A 36 13.38 -0.81 9.35
CA VAL A 36 13.08 -0.19 10.65
C VAL A 36 11.58 -0.27 10.95
N ILE A 37 10.72 0.11 10.00
CA ILE A 37 9.25 0.04 10.14
C ILE A 37 8.81 -1.40 10.37
N GLY A 38 9.28 -2.33 9.55
CA GLY A 38 8.93 -3.75 9.65
C GLY A 38 9.36 -4.35 10.99
N LYS A 39 10.55 -4.02 11.48
CA LYS A 39 11.01 -4.50 12.80
C LYS A 39 10.22 -3.87 13.95
N ALA A 40 9.94 -2.56 13.90
CA ALA A 40 9.15 -1.88 14.91
C ALA A 40 7.72 -2.45 14.99
N HIS A 41 7.12 -2.77 13.84
CA HIS A 41 5.81 -3.43 13.77
C HIS A 41 5.82 -4.82 14.41
N ARG A 42 6.82 -5.65 14.10
CA ARG A 42 6.99 -7.00 14.70
C ARG A 42 7.26 -6.96 16.21
N LEU A 43 7.77 -5.85 16.73
CA LEU A 43 8.01 -5.63 18.16
C LEU A 43 6.82 -4.96 18.86
N ASN A 44 5.68 -4.80 18.17
CA ASN A 44 4.46 -4.14 18.66
C ASN A 44 4.68 -2.72 19.21
N LEU A 45 5.75 -2.02 18.80
CA LEU A 45 6.06 -0.67 19.27
C LEU A 45 5.11 0.39 18.68
N SER A 46 4.44 0.07 17.57
CA SER A 46 3.47 0.96 16.91
C SER A 46 2.13 1.06 17.66
N ALA A 47 1.75 0.05 18.44
CA ALA A 47 0.44 -0.01 19.10
C ALA A 47 0.29 0.99 20.26
N LYS A 48 1.40 1.57 20.75
CA LYS A 48 1.36 2.55 21.85
C LYS A 48 1.19 4.00 21.37
N ILE A 49 1.26 4.27 20.07
CA ILE A 49 0.88 5.57 19.56
C ILE A 49 -0.65 5.58 19.56
N LYS A 50 -1.25 6.16 20.61
CA LYS A 50 -2.67 6.54 20.61
C LYS A 50 -2.91 7.26 19.30
N THR A 51 -3.56 6.59 18.36
CA THR A 51 -4.10 7.25 17.19
C THR A 51 -4.94 8.38 17.76
N ARG A 52 -4.55 9.64 17.53
CA ARG A 52 -5.54 10.71 17.51
C ARG A 52 -6.65 10.16 16.64
N THR A 53 -7.84 10.00 17.20
CA THR A 53 -9.01 9.51 16.48
C THR A 53 -9.14 10.37 15.24
N ALA A 54 -8.61 9.87 14.11
CA ALA A 54 -8.96 10.38 12.82
C ALA A 54 -10.46 10.12 12.76
N THR A 55 -11.22 11.21 12.75
CA THR A 55 -12.63 11.20 12.36
C THR A 55 -12.81 10.15 11.30
N SER A 56 -13.63 9.14 11.62
CA SER A 56 -13.98 8.07 10.71
C SER A 56 -14.28 8.68 9.34
N ASN A 57 -13.45 8.42 8.33
CA ASN A 57 -13.76 8.77 6.94
C ASN A 57 -14.82 7.77 6.44
N GLN A 58 -16.00 7.85 7.03
CA GLN A 58 -17.27 7.40 6.45
C GLN A 58 -17.65 8.44 5.39
N ASN A 59 -16.87 8.53 4.32
CA ASN A 59 -17.18 9.38 3.17
C ASN A 59 -16.62 8.72 1.90
N PHE A 60 -16.95 7.45 1.71
CA PHE A 60 -16.73 6.75 0.44
C PHE A 60 -17.95 6.82 -0.49
N ASP A 61 -19.04 7.53 -0.11
CA ASP A 61 -20.34 7.35 -0.76
C ASP A 61 -21.13 8.63 -1.15
N ASN A 62 -20.48 9.79 -1.34
CA ASN A 62 -21.24 11.00 -1.73
C ASN A 62 -20.57 11.93 -2.77
N SER A 63 -19.69 11.40 -3.63
CA SER A 63 -19.12 12.20 -4.73
C SER A 63 -19.69 11.78 -6.09
N LEU A 64 -21.02 11.92 -6.26
CA LEU A 64 -21.69 11.82 -7.56
C LEU A 64 -22.62 13.01 -7.87
N LYS A 65 -22.54 14.10 -7.12
CA LYS A 65 -23.23 15.35 -7.44
C LYS A 65 -22.42 16.53 -6.92
N ASP A 66 -21.57 17.11 -7.77
CA ASP A 66 -21.72 18.52 -8.15
C ASP A 66 -20.67 18.88 -9.19
N ASN A 67 -21.15 19.22 -10.39
CA ASN A 67 -20.40 19.97 -11.37
C ASN A 67 -20.49 21.44 -10.93
N GLN A 68 -19.35 22.11 -10.71
CA GLN A 68 -18.96 23.29 -11.49
C GLN A 68 -17.67 23.91 -10.93
N GLU A 69 -16.80 24.25 -11.89
CA GLU A 69 -15.76 25.28 -11.85
C GLU A 69 -15.02 25.55 -10.53
N ILE A 70 -13.72 25.25 -10.51
CA ILE A 70 -12.69 26.24 -10.19
C ILE A 70 -11.38 25.75 -10.80
N HIS A 71 -10.88 26.52 -11.76
CA HIS A 71 -9.53 26.44 -12.28
C HIS A 71 -8.51 26.54 -11.13
N GLN A 72 -7.43 25.77 -11.20
CA GLN A 72 -6.06 26.28 -11.36
C GLN A 72 -5.01 25.22 -10.96
N LYS A 73 -4.34 24.70 -12.00
CA LYS A 73 -2.93 24.31 -12.04
C LYS A 73 -2.39 23.41 -10.91
N ARG A 74 -2.24 22.10 -11.21
CA ARG A 74 -1.03 21.29 -10.90
C ARG A 74 -1.15 19.86 -11.46
N GLY A 75 -0.22 19.51 -12.35
CA GLY A 75 0.12 18.13 -12.72
C GLY A 75 -0.78 17.50 -13.79
N ARG A 76 -0.20 17.18 -14.95
CA ARG A 76 -0.81 16.38 -16.01
C ARG A 76 -0.92 14.92 -15.54
N LYS A 77 -1.80 14.63 -14.58
CA LYS A 77 -2.20 13.27 -14.27
C LYS A 77 -3.17 12.86 -15.38
N SER A 78 -2.72 11.98 -16.28
CA SER A 78 -3.63 11.24 -17.16
C SER A 78 -4.67 10.58 -16.26
N LYS A 79 -5.89 11.11 -16.22
CA LYS A 79 -7.00 10.44 -15.55
C LYS A 79 -7.14 9.13 -16.30
N PHE A 80 -6.89 8.01 -15.62
CA PHE A 80 -7.19 6.71 -16.17
C PHE A 80 -8.65 6.75 -16.64
N LYS A 81 -8.87 6.72 -17.95
CA LYS A 81 -10.19 6.43 -18.50
C LYS A 81 -10.39 4.97 -18.14
N SER A 82 -11.06 4.71 -17.02
CA SER A 82 -11.69 3.42 -16.82
C SER A 82 -12.58 3.25 -18.03
N LEU A 83 -12.21 2.33 -18.92
CA LEU A 83 -13.12 1.88 -19.96
C LEU A 83 -14.32 1.38 -19.17
N ILE A 84 -15.43 2.12 -19.22
CA ILE A 84 -16.70 1.64 -18.72
C ILE A 84 -16.94 0.42 -19.60
N ILE A 85 -16.73 -0.75 -19.03
CA ILE A 85 -17.04 -1.99 -19.69
C ILE A 85 -18.55 -1.94 -19.86
N GLU A 86 -18.99 -1.68 -21.09
CA GLU A 86 -20.41 -1.70 -21.43
C GLU A 86 -20.96 -3.06 -21.03
N LYS A 87 -22.22 -3.07 -20.59
CA LYS A 87 -22.90 -4.23 -19.98
C LYS A 87 -23.22 -5.33 -21.01
N ASP A 88 -22.46 -5.38 -22.08
CA ASP A 88 -22.48 -6.35 -23.17
C ASP A 88 -21.36 -7.38 -22.98
N PHE A 89 -20.94 -7.61 -21.73
CA PHE A 89 -20.03 -8.69 -21.40
C PHE A 89 -20.78 -10.02 -21.53
N GLU A 90 -20.38 -10.81 -22.51
CA GLU A 90 -20.75 -12.23 -22.58
C GLU A 90 -20.50 -12.88 -21.21
N PRO A 91 -21.46 -13.68 -20.70
CA PRO A 91 -21.31 -14.32 -19.40
C PRO A 91 -20.05 -15.18 -19.39
N GLU A 92 -19.29 -15.11 -18.30
CA GLU A 92 -18.09 -15.91 -18.12
C GLU A 92 -18.47 -17.40 -18.20
N ASN A 93 -17.94 -18.11 -19.21
CA ASN A 93 -18.10 -19.55 -19.37
C ASN A 93 -16.74 -20.23 -19.09
N PRO A 94 -16.37 -20.42 -17.81
CA PRO A 94 -15.11 -21.05 -17.46
C PRO A 94 -15.15 -22.52 -17.88
N LYS A 95 -14.19 -22.94 -18.72
CA LYS A 95 -14.00 -24.34 -19.12
C LYS A 95 -13.72 -25.22 -17.91
N GLN A 96 -14.21 -26.46 -17.93
CA GLN A 96 -13.82 -27.46 -16.92
C GLN A 96 -12.39 -27.94 -17.15
N LEU A 97 -11.77 -28.52 -16.11
CA LEU A 97 -10.39 -28.97 -16.17
C LEU A 97 -10.19 -30.04 -17.27
N GLU A 98 -11.21 -30.86 -17.51
CA GLU A 98 -11.24 -31.87 -18.57
C GLU A 98 -11.27 -31.29 -20.00
N GLU A 99 -11.65 -30.01 -20.16
CA GLU A 99 -11.82 -29.34 -21.46
C GLU A 99 -10.62 -28.44 -21.82
N LEU A 100 -9.58 -28.42 -20.98
CA LEU A 100 -8.33 -27.71 -21.25
C LEU A 100 -7.47 -28.51 -22.23
N ASP A 101 -7.19 -27.93 -23.39
CA ASP A 101 -6.26 -28.47 -24.38
C ASP A 101 -4.91 -27.72 -24.35
N GLU A 102 -3.91 -28.23 -25.06
CA GLU A 102 -2.58 -27.60 -25.20
C GLU A 102 -2.67 -26.21 -25.87
N SER A 103 -3.78 -25.88 -26.54
CA SER A 103 -4.03 -24.58 -27.16
C SER A 103 -4.60 -23.53 -26.19
N SER A 104 -5.21 -23.98 -25.08
CA SER A 104 -5.84 -23.13 -24.05
C SER A 104 -4.81 -22.50 -23.11
N CYS A 105 -3.59 -23.04 -23.04
CA CYS A 105 -2.47 -22.49 -22.27
C CYS A 105 -1.50 -21.74 -23.19
N LYS A 106 -1.78 -20.45 -23.42
CA LYS A 106 -0.82 -19.54 -24.08
C LYS A 106 0.06 -18.85 -23.04
N TRP A 107 0.84 -19.62 -22.30
CA TRP A 107 1.95 -19.04 -21.54
C TRP A 107 3.08 -18.72 -22.52
N PRO A 108 3.69 -17.52 -22.44
CA PRO A 108 4.86 -17.22 -23.26
C PRO A 108 5.98 -18.18 -22.84
N ILE A 109 6.38 -19.05 -23.76
CA ILE A 109 7.63 -19.78 -23.66
C ILE A 109 8.72 -18.70 -23.63
N GLY A 110 9.45 -18.63 -22.53
CA GLY A 110 10.51 -17.64 -22.30
C GLY A 110 11.67 -17.76 -23.28
#